data_AF-A0A9D4PKH6-F1
#
_entry.id   AF-A0A9D4PKH6-F1
#
_cell.length_a   1.000
_cell.length_b   1.000
_cell.length_c   1.000
_cell.angle_alpha   90.00
_cell.angle_beta   90.00
_cell.angle_gamma   90.00
#
_symmetry.space_group_name_H-M   'P 1'
#
loop_
_entity.id
_entity.type
_entity.pdbx_description
1 polymer ?
#
loop_
_entity_poly.entity_id
_entity_poly.type
_entity_poly.pdbx_seq_one_letter_code
_entity_poly.pdbx_strand_id
1 'polypeptide(L)'
;MATARRFPVPEHVMWTNCLENLPRISNDTVADLINQAPTSSKQQTKSYAFAVEAYTLPSSVVTNACDTSLGIVYARATCYRSQKKSGRPYKVSLALKSDSGAVADSTCECPAGAGGACSHILAALRLLVLLKQKGFKEAPPELSCTELPQQWRRPRRQGIRPMAVQNMDWRSPREGGMGMPMPVRLFDARAEEQKEQQHLEAIHSLGEDLQSLGTFDFAAILLAAGGPSVDTKLGPAPAGSALSYQQAKHPAGFTTWMSPSISQGAATVTPVPAFTLFSDGASQPPLPGRFTAEEWRVLTEIQLSQEEARDLELNSRQQRLNGLVYDPEELAYGVLEVKCPHSLKDSEPEEAKKRKFSLVFGENGEPQLDRDHEYYAKVLGQMALTGCLWGDFVVCSEKWIGIERIWFDRNEWEEMRKKLDAFFFEHMLPHLARR
;
A
#
# COMPACT_ATOMS: atom_id res chain seq x y z
N MET A 1 -24.44 37.51 -28.57
CA MET A 1 -24.81 37.06 -27.21
C MET A 1 -24.53 35.56 -27.12
N ALA A 2 -23.45 35.16 -26.45
CA ALA A 2 -23.15 33.74 -26.26
C ALA A 2 -24.11 33.18 -25.21
N THR A 3 -25.07 32.36 -25.64
CA THR A 3 -25.91 31.56 -24.75
C THR A 3 -25.00 30.61 -23.98
N ALA A 4 -24.85 30.81 -22.67
CA ALA A 4 -24.16 29.87 -21.79
C ALA A 4 -24.73 28.47 -22.03
N ARG A 5 -23.88 27.53 -22.49
CA ARG A 5 -24.32 26.16 -22.75
C ARG A 5 -24.70 25.56 -21.40
N ARG A 6 -26.00 25.28 -21.21
CA ARG A 6 -26.47 24.68 -19.97
C ARG A 6 -25.96 23.24 -19.90
N PHE A 7 -25.18 22.94 -18.86
CA PHE A 7 -24.77 21.57 -18.57
C PHE A 7 -26.02 20.69 -18.32
N PRO A 8 -26.05 19.45 -18.83
CA PRO A 8 -27.21 18.58 -18.68
C PRO A 8 -27.55 18.32 -17.20
N VAL A 9 -28.83 18.44 -16.85
CA VAL A 9 -29.34 18.28 -15.48
C VAL A 9 -29.23 16.81 -15.04
N PRO A 10 -28.90 16.49 -13.78
CA PRO A 10 -28.68 15.10 -13.33
C PRO A 10 -29.84 14.14 -13.59
N GLU A 11 -31.08 14.61 -13.58
CA GLU A 11 -32.30 13.79 -13.62
C GLU A 11 -32.72 13.39 -15.04
N HIS A 12 -32.14 13.99 -16.09
CA HIS A 12 -32.62 13.82 -17.47
C HIS A 12 -31.67 13.05 -18.39
N VAL A 13 -30.46 12.67 -17.93
CA VAL A 13 -29.42 12.14 -18.83
C VAL A 13 -28.55 11.08 -18.15
N MET A 14 -28.25 9.97 -18.86
CA MET A 14 -27.44 8.85 -18.37
C MET A 14 -25.98 9.26 -18.12
N TRP A 15 -25.67 9.69 -16.89
CA TRP A 15 -24.29 9.85 -16.40
C TRP A 15 -23.74 8.49 -16.01
N THR A 16 -22.50 8.18 -16.43
CA THR A 16 -21.85 6.90 -16.16
C THR A 16 -20.45 7.12 -15.58
N ASN A 17 -19.89 6.13 -14.89
CA ASN A 17 -18.49 6.13 -14.47
C ASN A 17 -17.52 5.75 -15.62
N CYS A 18 -18.03 5.45 -16.82
CA CYS A 18 -17.23 5.09 -17.99
C CYS A 18 -16.35 6.26 -18.45
N LEU A 19 -15.07 5.99 -18.70
CA LEU A 19 -14.07 6.95 -19.21
C LEU A 19 -13.69 6.67 -20.66
N GLU A 20 -14.18 5.58 -21.26
CA GLU A 20 -13.86 5.20 -22.63
C GLU A 20 -14.31 6.27 -23.63
N ASN A 21 -15.49 6.85 -23.39
CA ASN A 21 -16.08 7.91 -24.19
C ASN A 21 -15.38 9.28 -24.05
N LEU A 22 -14.42 9.44 -23.13
CA LEU A 22 -13.64 10.68 -23.07
C LEU A 22 -12.79 10.83 -24.35
N PRO A 23 -12.78 12.02 -24.97
CA PRO A 23 -11.93 12.29 -26.11
C PRO A 23 -10.45 12.20 -25.73
N ARG A 24 -9.58 12.24 -26.74
CA ARG A 24 -8.14 12.29 -26.51
C ARG A 24 -7.78 13.62 -25.85
N ILE A 25 -7.47 13.56 -24.56
CA ILE A 25 -7.04 14.69 -23.73
C ILE A 25 -5.61 14.47 -23.25
N SER A 26 -4.82 15.53 -23.23
CA SER A 26 -3.41 15.50 -22.82
C SER A 26 -3.08 16.69 -21.92
N ASN A 27 -1.81 16.80 -21.51
CA ASN A 27 -1.33 18.00 -20.83
C ASN A 27 -1.45 19.26 -21.72
N ASP A 28 -1.46 19.10 -23.06
CA ASP A 28 -1.66 20.21 -23.99
C ASP A 28 -3.08 20.76 -23.87
N THR A 29 -4.08 19.89 -23.65
CA THR A 29 -5.47 20.31 -23.38
C THR A 29 -5.55 21.21 -22.14
N VAL A 30 -4.73 20.95 -21.12
CA VAL A 30 -4.65 21.78 -19.91
C VAL A 30 -4.00 23.13 -20.24
N ALA A 31 -2.91 23.11 -21.01
CA ALA A 31 -2.23 24.33 -21.46
C ALA A 31 -3.14 25.22 -22.32
N ASP A 32 -3.92 24.61 -23.22
CA ASP A 32 -4.88 25.32 -24.06
C ASP A 32 -5.97 26.00 -23.24
N LEU A 33 -6.51 25.33 -22.21
CA LEU A 33 -7.49 25.95 -21.32
C LEU A 33 -6.89 27.13 -20.54
N ILE A 34 -5.64 26.99 -20.08
CA ILE A 34 -4.90 28.07 -19.40
C ILE A 34 -4.71 29.28 -20.33
N ASN A 35 -4.44 29.05 -21.61
CA ASN A 35 -4.27 30.09 -22.62
C ASN A 35 -5.60 30.78 -22.99
N GLN A 36 -6.70 30.02 -23.05
CA GLN A 36 -8.05 30.55 -23.35
C GLN A 36 -8.62 31.37 -22.19
N ALA A 37 -8.34 30.98 -20.95
CA ALA A 37 -8.78 31.66 -19.75
C ALA A 37 -7.54 31.97 -18.88
N PRO A 38 -6.96 33.19 -19.03
CA PRO A 38 -5.69 33.55 -18.41
C PRO A 38 -5.70 33.30 -16.90
N THR A 39 -4.91 32.33 -16.47
CA THR A 39 -4.83 31.91 -15.08
C THR A 39 -3.50 32.31 -14.48
N SER A 40 -3.53 32.84 -13.26
CA SER A 40 -2.30 33.20 -12.55
C SER A 40 -1.42 31.98 -12.31
N SER A 41 -0.09 32.17 -12.33
CA SER A 41 0.87 31.11 -11.98
C SER A 41 0.54 30.43 -10.64
N LYS A 42 0.06 31.19 -9.64
CA LYS A 42 -0.40 30.66 -8.35
C LYS A 42 -1.58 29.68 -8.48
N GLN A 43 -2.55 29.95 -9.36
CA GLN A 43 -3.67 29.04 -9.60
C GLN A 43 -3.23 27.77 -10.33
N GLN A 44 -2.30 27.89 -11.27
CA GLN A 44 -1.74 26.75 -12.00
C GLN A 44 -1.00 25.80 -11.04
N THR A 45 -0.06 26.32 -10.24
CA THR A 45 0.66 25.53 -9.22
C THR A 45 -0.31 24.89 -8.22
N LYS A 46 -1.32 25.64 -7.78
CA LYS A 46 -2.35 25.13 -6.85
C LYS A 46 -3.20 24.02 -7.47
N SER A 47 -3.51 24.10 -8.76
CA SER A 47 -4.26 23.06 -9.47
C SER A 47 -3.49 21.74 -9.55
N TYR A 48 -2.18 21.82 -9.78
CA TYR A 48 -1.31 20.66 -9.79
C TYR A 48 -1.26 20.00 -8.40
N ALA A 49 -1.01 20.81 -7.35
CA ALA A 49 -1.04 20.32 -5.97
C ALA A 49 -2.39 19.66 -5.62
N PHE A 50 -3.51 20.21 -6.08
CA PHE A 50 -4.83 19.62 -5.84
C PHE A 50 -5.02 18.25 -6.50
N ALA A 51 -4.52 18.08 -7.72
CA ALA A 51 -4.58 16.79 -8.42
C ALA A 51 -3.67 15.73 -7.78
N VAL A 52 -2.48 16.12 -7.31
CA VAL A 52 -1.48 15.18 -6.75
C VAL A 52 -1.71 14.88 -5.27
N GLU A 53 -2.17 15.86 -4.49
CA GLU A 53 -2.39 15.72 -3.05
C GLU A 53 -3.81 15.22 -2.72
N ALA A 54 -4.51 14.56 -3.64
CA ALA A 54 -5.86 14.00 -3.41
C ALA A 54 -6.89 15.03 -2.89
N TYR A 55 -6.90 16.24 -3.46
CA TYR A 55 -8.05 17.15 -3.31
C TYR A 55 -9.14 16.86 -4.34
N THR A 56 -8.80 16.26 -5.49
CA THR A 56 -9.78 15.70 -6.42
C THR A 56 -10.11 14.26 -6.04
N LEU A 57 -11.37 13.86 -6.24
CA LEU A 57 -11.84 12.51 -5.94
C LEU A 57 -12.03 11.72 -7.24
N PRO A 58 -11.17 10.73 -7.55
CA PRO A 58 -11.32 9.87 -8.74
C PRO A 58 -12.69 9.18 -8.80
N SER A 59 -13.19 8.70 -7.67
CA SER A 59 -14.49 8.02 -7.55
C SER A 59 -15.70 8.90 -7.86
N SER A 60 -15.52 10.23 -7.84
CA SER A 60 -16.58 11.17 -8.17
C SER A 60 -16.67 11.49 -9.66
N VAL A 61 -15.76 10.94 -10.47
CA VAL A 61 -15.72 11.21 -11.91
C VAL A 61 -16.86 10.48 -12.60
N VAL A 62 -17.68 11.24 -13.31
CA VAL A 62 -18.71 10.69 -14.20
C VAL A 62 -18.70 11.41 -15.54
N THR A 63 -19.01 10.69 -16.61
CA THR A 63 -19.05 11.22 -17.97
C THR A 63 -20.42 11.02 -18.59
N ASN A 64 -20.67 11.78 -19.65
CA ASN A 64 -21.90 11.74 -20.39
C ASN A 64 -21.63 12.07 -21.86
N ALA A 65 -21.94 11.13 -22.74
CA ALA A 65 -21.74 11.23 -24.19
C ALA A 65 -23.07 11.31 -24.96
N CYS A 66 -24.18 11.65 -24.31
CA CYS A 66 -25.50 11.64 -24.92
C CYS A 66 -25.68 12.63 -26.07
N ASP A 67 -24.83 13.67 -26.15
CA ASP A 67 -24.93 14.73 -27.15
C ASP A 67 -23.93 14.51 -28.30
N THR A 68 -24.02 13.33 -28.90
CA THR A 68 -23.26 12.98 -30.10
C THR A 68 -23.56 13.91 -31.27
N SER A 69 -24.74 14.54 -31.30
CA SER A 69 -25.13 15.54 -32.31
C SER A 69 -24.34 16.84 -32.23
N LEU A 70 -23.98 17.31 -31.03
CA LEU A 70 -23.15 18.51 -30.85
C LEU A 70 -21.65 18.21 -30.84
N GLY A 71 -21.27 16.93 -30.86
CA GLY A 71 -19.87 16.51 -30.76
C GLY A 71 -19.24 16.89 -29.42
N ILE A 72 -20.00 16.78 -28.31
CA ILE A 72 -19.54 17.15 -26.97
C ILE A 72 -19.69 15.98 -26.02
N VAL A 73 -18.64 15.74 -25.24
CA VAL A 73 -18.64 14.82 -24.11
C VAL A 73 -18.53 15.65 -22.84
N TYR A 74 -19.47 15.44 -21.91
CA TYR A 74 -19.44 16.11 -20.61
C TYR A 74 -18.74 15.24 -19.58
N ALA A 75 -17.99 15.87 -18.68
CA ALA A 75 -17.41 15.23 -17.51
C ALA A 75 -17.73 16.03 -16.26
N ARG A 76 -17.97 15.33 -15.15
CA ARG A 76 -18.12 15.90 -13.82
C ARG A 76 -17.13 15.26 -12.87
N ALA A 77 -16.66 16.05 -11.93
CA ALA A 77 -15.82 15.60 -10.83
C ALA A 77 -16.05 16.50 -9.61
N THR A 78 -15.54 16.08 -8.47
CA THR A 78 -15.54 16.89 -7.25
C THR A 78 -14.12 17.20 -6.80
N CYS A 79 -13.94 18.40 -6.23
CA CYS A 79 -12.66 18.87 -5.72
C CYS A 79 -12.84 19.59 -4.37
N TYR A 80 -12.10 19.16 -3.36
CA TYR A 80 -12.10 19.76 -2.03
C TYR A 80 -11.51 21.16 -2.03
N ARG A 81 -11.93 21.94 -1.02
CA ARG A 81 -11.41 23.29 -0.76
C ARG A 81 -9.98 23.20 -0.25
N SER A 82 -9.13 24.17 -0.60
CA SER A 82 -7.76 24.24 -0.04
C SER A 82 -7.80 24.17 1.48
N GLN A 83 -6.88 23.39 2.07
CA GLN A 83 -6.70 23.22 3.51
C GLN A 83 -7.81 22.46 4.26
N LYS A 84 -8.94 22.11 3.62
CA LYS A 84 -10.05 21.37 4.27
C LYS A 84 -10.57 20.25 3.37
N LYS A 85 -10.02 19.03 3.57
CA LYS A 85 -10.48 17.78 2.92
C LYS A 85 -11.67 17.09 3.62
N SER A 86 -12.22 17.71 4.67
CA SER A 86 -13.34 17.18 5.45
C SER A 86 -14.67 17.90 5.20
N GLY A 87 -14.64 19.04 4.48
CA GLY A 87 -15.84 19.79 4.14
C GLY A 87 -16.45 19.36 2.81
N ARG A 88 -17.67 19.78 2.50
CA ARG A 88 -18.31 19.49 1.21
C ARG A 88 -17.42 19.95 0.03
N PRO A 89 -17.04 19.06 -0.89
CA PRO A 89 -16.24 19.42 -2.05
C PRO A 89 -17.06 20.23 -3.05
N TYR A 90 -16.38 21.04 -3.86
CA TYR A 90 -17.01 21.75 -4.97
C TYR A 90 -17.28 20.79 -6.13
N LYS A 91 -18.46 20.91 -6.74
CA LYS A 91 -18.75 20.24 -8.01
C LYS A 91 -18.12 21.01 -9.16
N VAL A 92 -17.48 20.26 -10.05
CA VAL A 92 -16.82 20.76 -11.26
C VAL A 92 -17.47 20.07 -12.45
N SER A 93 -17.81 20.83 -13.49
CA SER A 93 -18.29 20.29 -14.77
C SER A 93 -17.42 20.81 -15.91
N LEU A 94 -17.12 19.92 -16.86
CA LEU A 94 -16.31 20.16 -18.06
C LEU A 94 -17.11 19.71 -19.28
N ALA A 95 -17.09 20.50 -20.34
CA ALA A 95 -17.61 20.13 -21.66
C ALA A 95 -16.42 20.02 -22.61
N LEU A 96 -16.18 18.84 -23.17
CA LEU A 96 -15.04 18.52 -24.01
C LEU A 96 -15.53 18.23 -25.43
N LYS A 97 -14.88 18.79 -26.45
CA LYS A 97 -15.19 18.45 -27.84
C LYS A 97 -14.75 17.00 -28.13
N SER A 98 -15.62 16.20 -28.74
CA SER A 98 -15.37 14.78 -28.99
C SER A 98 -14.25 14.53 -30.01
N ASP A 99 -14.04 15.47 -30.94
CA ASP A 99 -13.06 15.36 -32.04
C ASP A 99 -11.63 15.69 -31.60
N SER A 100 -11.48 16.74 -30.79
CA SER A 100 -10.21 17.41 -30.49
C SER A 100 -9.83 17.31 -29.02
N GLY A 101 -10.77 16.96 -28.14
CA GLY A 101 -10.58 16.99 -26.68
C GLY A 101 -10.52 18.40 -26.09
N ALA A 102 -10.65 19.45 -26.90
CA ALA A 102 -10.60 20.83 -26.43
C ALA A 102 -11.76 21.14 -25.48
N VAL A 103 -11.48 21.91 -24.43
CA VAL A 103 -12.48 22.35 -23.47
C VAL A 103 -13.37 23.40 -24.11
N ALA A 104 -14.65 23.06 -24.36
CA ALA A 104 -15.63 23.97 -24.93
C ALA A 104 -16.27 24.88 -23.89
N ASP A 105 -16.47 24.38 -22.66
CA ASP A 105 -17.01 25.14 -21.53
C ASP A 105 -16.62 24.44 -20.21
N SER A 106 -16.57 25.19 -19.11
CA SER A 106 -16.35 24.62 -17.79
C SER A 106 -16.95 25.47 -16.67
N THR A 107 -17.42 24.80 -15.62
CA THR A 107 -18.03 25.45 -14.46
C THR A 107 -17.59 24.82 -13.16
N CYS A 108 -17.54 25.62 -12.10
CA CYS A 108 -17.23 25.17 -10.76
C CYS A 108 -18.04 25.97 -9.75
N GLU A 109 -18.53 25.31 -8.69
CA GLU A 109 -19.29 25.94 -7.59
C GLU A 109 -18.44 26.89 -6.71
N CYS A 110 -17.14 27.01 -6.97
CA CYS A 110 -16.29 27.93 -6.20
C CYS A 110 -16.49 29.40 -6.63
N PRO A 111 -16.14 30.38 -5.77
CA PRO A 111 -16.28 31.80 -6.11
C PRO A 111 -15.53 32.23 -7.39
N ALA A 112 -14.41 31.58 -7.71
CA ALA A 112 -13.62 31.84 -8.92
C ALA A 112 -14.09 31.00 -10.14
N GLY A 113 -15.15 30.20 -10.00
CA GLY A 113 -15.59 29.26 -11.03
C GLY A 113 -16.16 29.94 -12.27
N ALA A 114 -16.68 31.17 -12.13
CA ALA A 114 -17.17 31.97 -13.24
C ALA A 114 -16.08 32.33 -14.28
N GLY A 115 -14.80 32.26 -13.90
CA GLY A 115 -13.67 32.52 -14.80
C GLY A 115 -13.26 31.32 -15.68
N GLY A 116 -13.96 30.18 -15.61
CA GLY A 116 -13.74 29.04 -16.51
C GLY A 116 -12.39 28.29 -16.38
N ALA A 117 -11.51 28.71 -15.46
CA ALA A 117 -10.21 28.04 -15.24
C ALA A 117 -9.72 28.15 -13.79
N CYS A 118 -10.63 28.08 -12.81
CA CYS A 118 -10.22 28.08 -11.41
C CYS A 118 -9.31 26.86 -11.09
N SER A 119 -8.60 26.89 -9.96
CA SER A 119 -7.70 25.80 -9.57
C SER A 119 -8.40 24.44 -9.45
N HIS A 120 -9.70 24.41 -9.16
CA HIS A 120 -10.49 23.17 -9.11
C HIS A 120 -10.84 22.63 -10.51
N ILE A 121 -11.14 23.52 -11.48
CA ILE A 121 -11.41 23.14 -12.88
C ILE A 121 -10.15 22.54 -13.49
N LEU A 122 -9.02 23.23 -13.34
CA LEU A 122 -7.72 22.74 -13.82
C LEU A 122 -7.33 21.43 -13.12
N ALA A 123 -7.56 21.29 -11.82
CA ALA A 123 -7.28 20.05 -11.10
C ALA A 123 -8.15 18.88 -11.57
N ALA A 124 -9.44 19.11 -11.82
CA ALA A 124 -10.35 18.11 -12.36
C ALA A 124 -9.93 17.67 -13.78
N LEU A 125 -9.55 18.62 -14.64
CA LEU A 125 -9.06 18.30 -15.99
C LEU A 125 -7.75 17.49 -15.92
N ARG A 126 -6.81 17.88 -15.06
CA ARG A 126 -5.57 17.12 -14.82
C ARG A 126 -5.83 15.70 -14.31
N LEU A 127 -6.83 15.51 -13.44
CA LEU A 127 -7.26 14.19 -13.00
C LEU A 127 -7.78 13.35 -14.19
N LEU A 128 -8.63 13.90 -15.06
CA LEU A 128 -9.13 13.19 -16.24
C LEU A 128 -7.99 12.79 -17.19
N VAL A 129 -7.04 13.69 -17.44
CA VAL A 129 -5.83 13.41 -18.24
C VAL A 129 -5.04 12.26 -17.62
N LEU A 130 -4.81 12.30 -16.30
CA LEU A 130 -4.09 11.24 -15.57
C LEU A 130 -4.80 9.89 -15.69
N LEU A 131 -6.11 9.84 -15.47
CA LEU A 131 -6.89 8.60 -15.57
C LEU A 131 -6.82 8.01 -16.99
N LYS A 132 -6.91 8.85 -18.02
CA LYS A 132 -6.81 8.42 -19.41
C LYS A 132 -5.39 7.93 -19.76
N GLN A 133 -4.35 8.65 -19.35
CA GLN A 133 -2.95 8.26 -19.54
C GLN A 133 -2.61 6.93 -18.85
N LYS A 134 -3.22 6.66 -17.70
CA LYS A 134 -3.07 5.39 -16.98
C LYS A 134 -3.96 4.26 -17.52
N GLY A 135 -4.79 4.52 -18.53
CA GLY A 135 -5.60 3.49 -19.19
C GLY A 135 -6.83 3.05 -18.41
N PHE A 136 -7.33 3.85 -17.46
CA PHE A 136 -8.56 3.53 -16.74
C PHE A 136 -9.77 3.58 -17.69
N LYS A 137 -10.51 2.47 -17.77
CA LYS A 137 -11.78 2.37 -18.53
C LYS A 137 -12.96 2.97 -17.78
N GLU A 138 -12.93 2.90 -16.45
CA GLU A 138 -13.94 3.46 -15.56
C GLU A 138 -13.27 4.26 -14.43
N ALA A 139 -14.03 5.19 -13.85
CA ALA A 139 -13.60 5.94 -12.68
C ALA A 139 -13.32 4.99 -11.51
N PRO A 140 -12.13 5.05 -10.86
CA PRO A 140 -11.80 4.16 -9.76
C PRO A 140 -12.80 4.29 -8.61
N PRO A 141 -13.39 3.19 -8.11
CA PRO A 141 -14.37 3.26 -7.03
C PRO A 141 -13.75 3.77 -5.73
N GLU A 142 -14.58 4.36 -4.86
CA GLU A 142 -14.15 4.68 -3.51
C GLU A 142 -14.05 3.38 -2.73
N LEU A 143 -12.81 2.95 -2.45
CA LEU A 143 -12.57 1.73 -1.68
C LEU A 143 -13.10 1.89 -0.26
N SER A 144 -13.77 0.86 0.23
CA SER A 144 -14.28 0.77 1.59
C SER A 144 -13.14 0.80 2.61
N CYS A 145 -13.44 1.19 3.85
CA CYS A 145 -12.44 1.26 4.92
C CYS A 145 -11.82 -0.12 5.27
N THR A 146 -12.40 -1.20 4.79
CA THR A 146 -11.93 -2.60 4.89
C THR A 146 -11.01 -3.02 3.74
N GLU A 147 -11.11 -2.39 2.58
CA GLU A 147 -10.22 -2.59 1.41
C GLU A 147 -8.96 -1.70 1.49
N LEU A 148 -8.97 -0.71 2.37
CA LEU A 148 -7.84 0.18 2.63
C LEU A 148 -7.07 -0.27 3.87
N PRO A 149 -5.73 -0.12 3.90
CA PRO A 149 -4.94 -0.36 5.11
C PRO A 149 -5.53 0.40 6.30
N GLN A 150 -5.61 -0.27 7.46
CA GLN A 150 -6.28 0.22 8.69
C GLN A 150 -6.23 1.76 8.84
N GLN A 151 -7.40 2.39 8.72
CA GLN A 151 -7.54 3.85 8.78
C GLN A 151 -7.90 4.36 10.18
N TRP A 152 -8.56 3.53 10.99
CA TRP A 152 -8.93 3.82 12.38
C TRP A 152 -7.68 3.92 13.26
N ARG A 153 -7.64 4.88 14.20
CA ARG A 153 -6.48 5.21 15.07
C ARG A 153 -5.23 5.75 14.36
N ARG A 154 -5.29 6.15 13.09
CA ARG A 154 -4.25 7.01 12.51
C ARG A 154 -4.41 8.45 13.02
N PRO A 155 -3.41 9.08 13.65
CA PRO A 155 -3.48 10.48 14.05
C PRO A 155 -3.86 11.37 12.86
N ARG A 156 -4.90 12.21 13.01
CA ARG A 156 -5.45 13.04 11.90
C ARG A 156 -4.51 14.17 11.45
N ARG A 157 -3.49 14.51 12.26
CA ARG A 157 -2.39 15.37 11.82
C ARG A 157 -1.33 14.49 11.19
N GLN A 158 -1.09 14.66 9.89
CA GLN A 158 0.17 14.26 9.26
C GLN A 158 1.28 15.14 9.86
N GLY A 159 1.76 14.77 11.04
CA GLY A 159 3.14 15.07 11.38
C GLY A 159 4.01 14.24 10.43
N ILE A 160 5.12 14.81 9.96
CA ILE A 160 6.16 14.04 9.28
C ILE A 160 6.51 12.90 10.23
N ARG A 161 6.26 11.65 9.80
CA ARG A 161 6.65 10.50 10.61
C ARG A 161 8.16 10.56 10.77
N PRO A 162 8.70 10.45 12.01
CA PRO A 162 10.13 10.29 12.16
C PRO A 162 10.54 9.07 11.35
N MET A 163 11.41 9.30 10.38
CA MET A 163 11.99 8.28 9.53
C MET A 163 13.44 8.69 9.28
N ALA A 164 14.27 7.71 8.99
CA ALA A 164 15.66 7.96 8.70
C ALA A 164 15.77 8.94 7.51
N VAL A 165 16.72 9.88 7.55
CA VAL A 165 16.89 10.94 6.54
C VAL A 165 16.96 10.37 5.13
N GLN A 166 17.56 9.18 4.99
CA GLN A 166 17.68 8.47 3.72
C GLN A 166 16.35 7.97 3.14
N ASN A 167 15.32 7.84 3.96
CA ASN A 167 13.98 7.38 3.57
C ASN A 167 12.99 8.53 3.41
N MET A 168 13.38 9.78 3.73
CA MET A 168 12.51 10.93 3.53
C MET A 168 12.36 11.25 2.05
N ASP A 169 11.12 11.37 1.59
CA ASP A 169 10.83 11.90 0.26
C ASP A 169 10.92 13.44 0.31
N TRP A 170 12.10 13.95 -0.07
CA TRP A 170 12.37 15.39 -0.12
C TRP A 170 11.75 16.09 -1.33
N ARG A 171 11.00 15.38 -2.18
CA ARG A 171 10.41 15.99 -3.38
C ARG A 171 9.29 16.96 -3.00
N SER A 172 9.38 18.15 -3.57
CA SER A 172 8.26 19.08 -3.59
C SER A 172 7.28 18.70 -4.71
N PRO A 173 5.96 18.66 -4.48
CA PRO A 173 4.97 18.47 -5.53
C PRO A 173 4.98 19.65 -6.52
N ARG A 174 5.74 19.51 -7.59
CA ARG A 174 5.83 20.50 -8.67
C ARG A 174 5.78 19.84 -10.03
N GLU A 175 5.16 20.53 -10.99
CA GLU A 175 5.08 20.11 -12.38
C GLU A 175 6.50 20.02 -12.97
N GLY A 176 6.79 18.94 -13.70
CA GLY A 176 8.15 18.64 -14.20
C GLY A 176 9.15 18.22 -13.10
N GLY A 177 8.70 17.95 -11.87
CA GLY A 177 9.53 17.42 -10.79
C GLY A 177 10.02 16.00 -11.05
N MET A 178 11.03 15.55 -10.29
CA MET A 178 11.58 14.19 -10.41
C MET A 178 10.51 13.12 -10.11
N GLY A 179 10.29 12.21 -11.06
CA GLY A 179 9.29 11.14 -10.95
C GLY A 179 9.58 10.11 -9.84
N MET A 180 10.84 10.00 -9.42
CA MET A 180 11.30 9.13 -8.34
C MET A 180 12.01 9.98 -7.26
N PRO A 181 11.91 9.63 -5.96
CA PRO A 181 12.73 10.24 -4.92
C PRO A 181 14.21 10.12 -5.29
N MET A 182 15.01 11.13 -4.98
CA MET A 182 16.45 11.03 -5.19
C MET A 182 16.99 10.00 -4.20
N PRO A 183 17.55 8.86 -4.65
CA PRO A 183 18.10 7.88 -3.72
C PRO A 183 19.28 8.51 -3.00
N VAL A 184 19.49 8.13 -1.73
CA VAL A 184 20.76 8.45 -1.07
C VAL A 184 21.87 7.77 -1.87
N ARG A 185 22.68 8.58 -2.52
CA ARG A 185 23.92 8.13 -3.15
C ARG A 185 24.99 8.27 -2.08
N LEU A 186 25.42 7.14 -1.52
CA LEU A 186 26.72 7.12 -0.88
C LEU A 186 27.75 7.30 -1.99
N PHE A 187 28.33 8.49 -2.06
CA PHE A 187 29.45 8.76 -2.94
C PHE A 187 30.62 9.17 -2.07
N ASP A 188 31.81 8.74 -2.46
CA ASP A 188 33.03 9.24 -1.84
C ASP A 188 33.22 10.70 -2.24
N ALA A 189 33.16 11.60 -1.27
CA ALA A 189 33.31 13.03 -1.52
C ALA A 189 34.78 13.44 -1.68
N ARG A 190 35.73 12.51 -1.50
CA ARG A 190 37.16 12.78 -1.69
C ARG A 190 37.47 12.95 -3.18
N ALA A 191 38.37 13.88 -3.47
CA ALA A 191 38.78 14.19 -4.84
C ALA A 191 39.60 13.06 -5.50
N GLU A 192 40.28 12.25 -4.68
CA GLU A 192 41.11 11.13 -5.12
C GLU A 192 40.79 9.89 -4.29
N GLU A 193 40.77 8.73 -4.96
CA GLU A 193 40.59 7.44 -4.31
C GLU A 193 41.84 7.10 -3.49
N GLN A 194 41.71 7.06 -2.17
CA GLN A 194 42.79 6.64 -1.29
C GLN A 194 42.78 5.13 -1.09
N LYS A 195 43.97 4.53 -1.03
CA LYS A 195 44.11 3.12 -0.67
C LYS A 195 43.61 2.90 0.75
N GLU A 196 42.82 1.86 0.95
CA GLU A 196 42.18 1.51 2.24
C GLU A 196 43.18 1.50 3.41
N GLN A 197 44.38 0.95 3.19
CA GLN A 197 45.45 0.90 4.18
C GLN A 197 45.92 2.29 4.65
N GLN A 198 46.11 3.23 3.72
CA GLN A 198 46.53 4.60 4.06
C GLN A 198 45.44 5.34 4.84
N HIS A 199 44.17 5.03 4.54
CA HIS A 199 43.05 5.59 5.26
C HIS A 199 43.00 5.06 6.71
N LEU A 200 43.22 3.77 6.89
CA LEU A 200 43.29 3.13 8.21
C LEU A 200 44.40 3.73 9.08
N GLU A 201 45.60 3.89 8.50
CA GLU A 201 46.76 4.49 9.18
C GLU A 201 46.47 5.93 9.61
N ALA A 202 45.84 6.73 8.75
CA ALA A 202 45.43 8.09 9.09
C ALA A 202 44.39 8.14 10.23
N ILE A 203 43.44 7.20 10.25
CA ILE A 203 42.45 7.07 11.32
C ILE A 203 43.12 6.72 12.64
N HIS A 204 44.05 5.77 12.64
CA HIS A 204 44.80 5.37 13.84
C HIS A 204 45.67 6.51 14.38
N SER A 205 46.40 7.20 13.51
CA SER A 205 47.20 8.39 13.87
C SER A 205 46.34 9.47 14.54
N LEU A 206 45.15 9.76 13.99
CA LEU A 206 44.21 10.70 14.60
C LEU A 206 43.73 10.22 15.98
N GLY A 207 43.51 8.92 16.14
CA GLY A 207 43.15 8.30 17.41
C GLY A 207 44.24 8.49 18.48
N GLU A 208 45.50 8.27 18.14
CA GLU A 208 46.65 8.48 19.03
C GLU A 208 46.78 9.96 19.44
N ASP A 209 46.67 10.88 18.49
CA ASP A 209 46.71 12.32 18.73
C ASP A 209 45.60 12.75 19.70
N LEU A 210 44.37 12.28 19.49
CA LEU A 210 43.23 12.59 20.36
C LEU A 210 43.38 11.99 21.76
N GLN A 211 44.01 10.83 21.88
CA GLN A 211 44.33 10.23 23.18
C GLN A 211 45.35 11.10 23.94
N SER A 212 46.35 11.63 23.25
CA SER A 212 47.35 12.55 23.83
C SER A 212 46.73 13.85 24.35
N LEU A 213 45.64 14.30 23.73
CA LEU A 213 44.87 15.48 24.10
C LEU A 213 43.82 15.21 25.20
N GLY A 214 43.72 13.98 25.69
CA GLY A 214 42.79 13.59 26.77
C GLY A 214 41.37 13.24 26.31
N THR A 215 41.14 13.03 25.02
CA THR A 215 39.83 12.62 24.46
C THR A 215 39.73 11.11 24.25
N PHE A 216 39.58 10.38 25.35
CA PHE A 216 39.72 8.91 25.36
C PHE A 216 38.59 8.15 24.63
N ASP A 217 37.33 8.56 24.80
CA ASP A 217 36.18 7.79 24.28
C ASP A 217 36.16 7.75 22.75
N PHE A 218 36.37 8.90 22.10
CA PHE A 218 36.39 9.00 20.65
C PHE A 218 37.69 8.44 20.06
N ALA A 219 38.82 8.65 20.72
CA ALA A 219 40.10 8.04 20.35
C ALA A 219 40.02 6.51 20.30
N ALA A 220 39.37 5.89 21.30
CA ALA A 220 39.20 4.44 21.34
C ALA A 220 38.40 3.90 20.13
N ILE A 221 37.39 4.64 19.65
CA ILE A 221 36.62 4.26 18.45
C ILE A 221 37.50 4.31 17.19
N LEU A 222 38.34 5.34 17.05
CA LEU A 222 39.24 5.49 15.90
C LEU A 222 40.33 4.41 15.92
N LEU A 223 40.93 4.13 17.07
CA LEU A 223 41.94 3.09 17.23
C LEU A 223 41.36 1.68 16.99
N ALA A 224 40.06 1.49 17.20
CA ALA A 224 39.36 0.25 16.88
C ALA A 224 38.97 0.11 15.38
N ALA A 225 39.26 1.11 14.54
CA ALA A 225 39.01 1.03 13.11
C ALA A 225 39.77 -0.15 12.48
N GLY A 226 39.13 -0.89 11.58
CA GLY A 226 39.62 -2.16 11.05
C GLY A 226 39.27 -3.38 11.92
N GLY A 227 38.59 -3.16 13.05
CA GLY A 227 38.00 -4.22 13.87
C GLY A 227 36.77 -4.88 13.24
N PRO A 228 35.98 -5.65 14.04
CA PRO A 228 34.80 -6.34 13.55
C PRO A 228 33.83 -5.38 12.86
N SER A 229 33.30 -5.78 11.71
CA SER A 229 32.25 -5.04 11.02
C SER A 229 30.88 -5.65 11.34
N VAL A 230 29.86 -4.80 11.28
CA VAL A 230 28.46 -5.18 11.40
C VAL A 230 27.77 -4.86 10.08
N ASP A 231 26.93 -5.79 9.65
CA ASP A 231 26.09 -5.60 8.48
C ASP A 231 25.06 -4.49 8.70
N THR A 232 25.09 -3.50 7.83
CA THR A 232 24.12 -2.40 7.82
C THR A 232 23.34 -2.37 6.51
N LYS A 233 22.30 -1.52 6.44
CA LYS A 233 21.53 -1.24 5.22
C LYS A 233 22.38 -0.68 4.08
N LEU A 234 23.57 -0.18 4.39
CA LEU A 234 24.49 0.44 3.44
C LEU A 234 25.76 -0.39 3.20
N GLY A 235 25.77 -1.65 3.68
CA GLY A 235 26.94 -2.53 3.66
C GLY A 235 27.62 -2.64 5.02
N PRO A 236 28.77 -3.31 5.10
CA PRO A 236 29.51 -3.46 6.35
C PRO A 236 29.96 -2.11 6.91
N ALA A 237 29.75 -1.88 8.20
CA ALA A 237 30.27 -0.72 8.93
C ALA A 237 31.04 -1.17 10.18
N PRO A 238 32.06 -0.43 10.64
CA PRO A 238 32.80 -0.80 11.86
C PRO A 238 31.85 -0.92 13.06
N ALA A 239 32.01 -1.97 13.87
CA ALA A 239 31.24 -2.16 15.09
C ALA A 239 31.41 -0.98 16.04
N GLY A 240 30.30 -0.45 16.57
CA GLY A 240 30.32 0.73 17.43
C GLY A 240 30.37 2.07 16.70
N SER A 241 30.54 2.10 15.37
CA SER A 241 30.43 3.32 14.59
C SER A 241 28.99 3.85 14.55
N ALA A 242 28.80 5.15 14.30
CA ALA A 242 27.47 5.74 14.14
C ALA A 242 26.64 5.03 13.05
N LEU A 243 27.28 4.60 11.96
CA LEU A 243 26.61 3.85 10.89
C LEU A 243 26.14 2.47 11.36
N SER A 244 26.91 1.78 12.20
CA SER A 244 26.50 0.49 12.76
C SER A 244 25.21 0.57 13.58
N TYR A 245 24.93 1.72 14.22
CA TYR A 245 23.68 1.96 14.95
C TYR A 245 22.57 2.57 14.09
N GLN A 246 22.88 3.60 13.30
CA GLN A 246 21.88 4.34 12.53
C GLN A 246 21.39 3.60 11.27
N GLN A 247 22.26 2.75 10.70
CA GLN A 247 21.98 1.96 9.50
C GLN A 247 21.79 0.48 9.81
N ALA A 248 21.71 0.10 11.08
CA ALA A 248 21.49 -1.29 11.47
C ALA A 248 20.33 -1.93 10.69
N LYS A 249 20.51 -3.20 10.27
CA LYS A 249 19.45 -3.98 9.61
C LYS A 249 18.19 -4.06 10.50
N HIS A 250 18.39 -4.11 11.81
CA HIS A 250 17.35 -4.08 12.85
C HIS A 250 17.62 -2.92 13.83
N PRO A 251 16.59 -2.35 14.48
CA PRO A 251 16.79 -1.37 15.54
C PRO A 251 17.76 -1.87 16.63
N ALA A 252 18.49 -0.97 17.29
CA ALA A 252 19.34 -1.35 18.42
C ALA A 252 18.49 -1.95 19.56
N GLY A 253 18.93 -3.09 20.11
CA GLY A 253 18.19 -3.85 21.12
C GLY A 253 16.99 -4.65 20.58
N PHE A 254 16.87 -4.77 19.25
CA PHE A 254 15.77 -5.52 18.65
C PHE A 254 15.88 -7.02 18.92
N THR A 255 14.87 -7.60 19.58
CA THR A 255 14.88 -9.01 19.98
C THR A 255 14.06 -9.86 19.00
N THR A 256 14.65 -10.95 18.52
CA THR A 256 13.98 -11.89 17.60
C THR A 256 13.74 -13.21 18.32
N TRP A 257 12.49 -13.65 18.36
CA TRP A 257 12.10 -15.01 18.76
C TRP A 257 11.50 -15.72 17.56
N MET A 258 11.98 -16.92 17.28
CA MET A 258 11.52 -17.74 16.18
C MET A 258 11.28 -19.16 16.67
N SER A 259 10.27 -19.81 16.12
CA SER A 259 10.05 -21.24 16.34
C SER A 259 11.27 -22.05 15.87
N PRO A 260 11.64 -23.15 16.56
CA PRO A 260 12.78 -23.99 16.20
C PRO A 260 12.73 -24.58 14.78
N SER A 261 11.54 -24.69 14.21
CA SER A 261 11.28 -25.18 12.85
C SER A 261 11.59 -24.16 11.75
N ILE A 262 12.09 -22.97 12.09
CA ILE A 262 12.58 -21.98 11.14
C ILE A 262 14.10 -21.97 11.22
N SER A 263 14.71 -22.47 10.17
CA SER A 263 16.15 -22.42 9.97
C SER A 263 16.62 -21.04 9.54
N GLN A 264 17.71 -20.58 10.13
CA GLN A 264 18.44 -19.41 9.63
C GLN A 264 19.29 -19.84 8.44
N GLY A 265 18.65 -20.15 7.31
CA GLY A 265 19.34 -20.65 6.12
C GLY A 265 20.42 -19.68 5.63
N ALA A 266 21.47 -20.22 4.98
CA ALA A 266 22.44 -19.43 4.25
C ALA A 266 21.76 -18.85 2.99
N ALA A 267 21.73 -17.52 2.86
CA ALA A 267 21.08 -16.79 1.78
C ALA A 267 21.60 -17.21 0.40
N THR A 268 21.02 -18.27 -0.17
CA THR A 268 21.25 -18.69 -1.54
C THR A 268 20.10 -18.19 -2.38
N VAL A 269 20.41 -17.33 -3.35
CA VAL A 269 19.44 -16.76 -4.28
C VAL A 269 19.08 -17.84 -5.29
N THR A 270 18.14 -18.70 -4.93
CA THR A 270 17.52 -19.65 -5.86
C THR A 270 16.30 -18.99 -6.52
N PRO A 271 16.00 -19.31 -7.79
CA PRO A 271 14.78 -18.83 -8.43
C PRO A 271 13.57 -19.35 -7.66
N VAL A 272 12.72 -18.45 -7.18
CA VAL A 272 11.48 -18.83 -6.50
C VAL A 272 10.49 -19.36 -7.55
N PRO A 273 9.99 -20.61 -7.42
CA PRO A 273 9.04 -21.18 -8.38
C PRO A 273 7.73 -20.37 -8.40
N ALA A 274 6.98 -20.36 -9.50
CA ALA A 274 5.69 -19.67 -9.53
C ALA A 274 4.65 -20.43 -8.68
N PHE A 275 4.01 -19.75 -7.73
CA PHE A 275 2.88 -20.35 -6.98
C PHE A 275 1.62 -20.39 -7.85
N THR A 276 0.96 -21.55 -7.89
CA THR A 276 -0.30 -21.73 -8.63
C THR A 276 -1.41 -22.15 -7.67
N LEU A 277 -2.38 -21.26 -7.47
CA LEU A 277 -3.61 -21.55 -6.73
C LEU A 277 -4.65 -22.21 -7.64
N PHE A 278 -5.47 -23.07 -7.03
CA PHE A 278 -6.56 -23.78 -7.69
C PHE A 278 -6.05 -24.52 -8.93
N SER A 279 -5.29 -25.60 -8.80
CA SER A 279 -4.79 -26.37 -9.95
C SER A 279 -5.86 -27.30 -10.55
N ASP A 280 -5.71 -27.63 -11.83
CA ASP A 280 -6.62 -28.50 -12.58
C ASP A 280 -6.60 -29.91 -11.97
N GLY A 281 -7.61 -30.24 -11.15
CA GLY A 281 -7.76 -31.58 -10.58
C GLY A 281 -8.31 -31.65 -9.15
N ALA A 282 -8.43 -30.53 -8.43
CA ALA A 282 -9.09 -30.53 -7.13
C ALA A 282 -10.60 -30.74 -7.32
N SER A 283 -11.10 -31.95 -7.08
CA SER A 283 -12.53 -32.24 -7.06
C SER A 283 -13.18 -31.39 -5.95
N GLN A 284 -14.08 -30.48 -6.31
CA GLN A 284 -14.86 -29.75 -5.31
C GLN A 284 -15.66 -30.76 -4.47
N PRO A 285 -15.60 -30.68 -3.13
CA PRO A 285 -16.45 -31.52 -2.31
C PRO A 285 -17.93 -31.21 -2.63
N PRO A 286 -18.81 -32.22 -2.66
CA PRO A 286 -20.22 -32.01 -2.97
C PRO A 286 -20.84 -31.07 -1.95
N LEU A 287 -21.72 -30.18 -2.42
CA LEU A 287 -22.45 -29.26 -1.54
C LEU A 287 -23.35 -30.07 -0.59
N PRO A 288 -23.40 -29.71 0.70
CA PRO A 288 -24.22 -30.43 1.67
C PRO A 288 -25.70 -30.06 1.49
N GLY A 289 -26.51 -31.01 1.02
CA GLY A 289 -27.97 -30.95 1.14
C GLY A 289 -28.75 -30.59 -0.13
N ARG A 290 -30.04 -30.29 0.07
CA ARG A 290 -30.98 -29.88 -0.97
C ARG A 290 -31.32 -28.40 -0.76
N PHE A 291 -31.10 -27.58 -1.79
CA PHE A 291 -31.34 -26.14 -1.74
C PHE A 291 -32.64 -25.75 -2.47
N THR A 292 -33.27 -24.66 -2.04
CA THR A 292 -34.41 -24.07 -2.77
C THR A 292 -33.94 -23.38 -4.07
N ALA A 293 -34.87 -22.98 -4.93
CA ALA A 293 -34.53 -22.29 -6.18
C ALA A 293 -33.84 -20.94 -5.91
N GLU A 294 -34.25 -20.22 -4.86
CA GLU A 294 -33.69 -18.93 -4.46
C GLU A 294 -32.27 -19.09 -3.89
N GLU A 295 -32.04 -20.12 -3.08
CA GLU A 295 -30.71 -20.45 -2.55
C GLU A 295 -29.77 -20.85 -3.69
N TRP A 296 -30.25 -21.64 -4.66
CA TRP A 296 -29.49 -21.96 -5.87
C TRP A 296 -29.12 -20.73 -6.69
N ARG A 297 -29.99 -19.72 -6.76
CA ARG A 297 -29.67 -18.44 -7.43
C ARG A 297 -28.49 -17.76 -6.76
N VAL A 298 -28.50 -17.63 -5.43
CA VAL A 298 -27.39 -17.03 -4.66
C VAL A 298 -26.09 -17.80 -4.87
N LEU A 299 -26.14 -19.14 -4.81
CA LEU A 299 -24.96 -19.99 -5.02
C LEU A 299 -24.36 -19.83 -6.43
N THR A 300 -25.22 -19.68 -7.44
CA THR A 300 -24.80 -19.45 -8.82
C THR A 300 -24.20 -18.06 -9.00
N GLU A 301 -24.73 -17.03 -8.33
CA GLU A 301 -24.23 -15.66 -8.39
C GLU A 301 -22.82 -15.50 -7.76
N ILE A 302 -22.48 -16.29 -6.74
CA ILE A 302 -21.17 -16.25 -6.07
C ILE A 302 -20.17 -17.25 -6.65
N GLN A 303 -20.57 -18.03 -7.65
CA GLN A 303 -19.70 -19.01 -8.28
C GLN A 303 -18.64 -18.29 -9.11
N LEU A 304 -17.38 -18.53 -8.78
CA LEU A 304 -16.24 -18.02 -9.52
C LEU A 304 -15.66 -19.11 -10.42
N SER A 305 -15.29 -18.74 -11.64
CA SER A 305 -14.33 -19.52 -12.40
C SER A 305 -12.97 -19.54 -11.69
N GLN A 306 -12.15 -20.52 -12.05
CA GLN A 306 -10.79 -20.66 -11.52
C GLN A 306 -9.92 -19.42 -11.82
N GLU A 307 -10.12 -18.80 -12.98
CA GLU A 307 -9.44 -17.56 -13.38
C GLU A 307 -9.90 -16.39 -12.51
N GLU A 308 -11.21 -16.21 -12.34
CA GLU A 308 -11.76 -15.16 -11.47
C GLU A 308 -11.32 -15.32 -10.01
N ALA A 309 -11.25 -16.57 -9.51
CA ALA A 309 -10.77 -16.85 -8.17
C ALA A 309 -9.27 -16.51 -8.00
N ARG A 310 -8.44 -16.81 -9.01
CA ARG A 310 -7.02 -16.43 -9.03
C ARG A 310 -6.84 -14.91 -9.08
N ASP A 311 -7.61 -14.23 -9.93
CA ASP A 311 -7.57 -12.77 -10.05
C ASP A 311 -8.05 -12.10 -8.76
N LEU A 312 -9.11 -12.61 -8.14
CA LEU A 312 -9.62 -12.12 -6.86
C LEU A 312 -8.57 -12.29 -5.75
N GLU A 313 -7.88 -13.43 -5.68
CA GLU A 313 -6.79 -13.65 -4.72
C GLU A 313 -5.64 -12.69 -4.98
N LEU A 314 -5.16 -12.59 -6.23
CA LEU A 314 -4.02 -11.75 -6.60
C LEU A 314 -4.28 -10.28 -6.29
N ASN A 315 -5.50 -9.81 -6.58
CA ASN A 315 -5.94 -8.45 -6.26
C ASN A 315 -6.08 -8.22 -4.75
N SER A 316 -6.58 -9.21 -4.00
CA SER A 316 -6.73 -9.12 -2.54
C SER A 316 -5.38 -9.18 -1.81
N ARG A 317 -4.41 -9.94 -2.33
CA ARG A 317 -3.06 -10.06 -1.78
C ARG A 317 -2.29 -8.75 -1.88
N GLN A 318 -2.43 -8.01 -2.99
CA GLN A 318 -1.80 -6.69 -3.14
C GLN A 318 -2.30 -5.65 -2.12
N GLN A 319 -3.45 -5.88 -1.48
CA GLN A 319 -4.04 -4.96 -0.50
C GLN A 319 -3.56 -5.21 0.95
N ARG A 320 -2.81 -6.29 1.23
CA ARG A 320 -2.32 -6.62 2.58
C ARG A 320 -0.80 -6.82 2.61
N LEU A 321 -0.20 -6.55 3.77
CA LEU A 321 1.17 -6.99 4.11
C LEU A 321 1.28 -8.52 4.36
N ASN A 322 0.17 -9.24 4.23
CA ASN A 322 0.07 -10.68 4.42
C ASN A 322 0.11 -11.34 3.04
N GLY A 323 0.73 -12.51 2.91
CA GLY A 323 0.88 -13.14 1.61
C GLY A 323 1.51 -14.52 1.67
N LEU A 324 1.94 -15.03 0.53
CA LEU A 324 2.67 -16.29 0.44
C LEU A 324 4.18 -16.03 0.55
N VAL A 325 4.88 -16.87 1.29
CA VAL A 325 6.33 -16.89 1.45
C VAL A 325 6.86 -18.24 0.98
N TYR A 326 8.03 -18.24 0.33
CA TYR A 326 8.68 -19.47 -0.09
C TYR A 326 9.83 -19.76 0.87
N ASP A 327 9.84 -20.97 1.42
CA ASP A 327 10.94 -21.44 2.23
C ASP A 327 11.85 -22.35 1.38
N PRO A 328 13.13 -21.99 1.18
CA PRO A 328 14.04 -22.76 0.35
C PRO A 328 14.46 -24.10 0.97
N GLU A 329 14.33 -24.28 2.28
CA GLU A 329 14.61 -25.54 2.95
C GLU A 329 13.41 -26.50 2.88
N GLU A 330 12.19 -25.96 3.01
CA GLU A 330 10.96 -26.74 2.81
C GLU A 330 10.64 -26.98 1.33
N LEU A 331 11.29 -26.23 0.42
CA LEU A 331 11.05 -26.23 -1.02
C LEU A 331 9.56 -26.01 -1.38
N ALA A 332 8.86 -25.24 -0.55
CA ALA A 332 7.42 -25.06 -0.61
C ALA A 332 7.00 -23.65 -0.24
N TYR A 333 5.80 -23.28 -0.69
CA TYR A 333 5.14 -22.05 -0.26
C TYR A 333 4.32 -22.27 1.02
N GLY A 334 4.43 -21.30 1.93
CA GLY A 334 3.59 -21.17 3.10
C GLY A 334 2.86 -19.83 3.14
N VAL A 335 1.85 -19.74 4.00
CA VAL A 335 1.12 -18.48 4.23
C VAL A 335 1.87 -17.63 5.26
N LEU A 336 1.77 -16.31 5.16
CA LEU A 336 2.35 -15.34 6.10
C LEU A 336 1.24 -14.41 6.62
N GLU A 337 1.04 -14.42 7.92
CA GLU A 337 0.10 -13.53 8.61
C GLU A 337 0.85 -12.65 9.61
N VAL A 338 0.97 -11.36 9.29
CA VAL A 338 1.67 -10.38 10.13
C VAL A 338 0.69 -9.57 10.97
N LYS A 339 0.98 -9.44 12.27
CA LYS A 339 0.26 -8.61 13.24
C LYS A 339 1.22 -7.67 13.93
N CYS A 340 0.88 -6.38 13.97
CA CYS A 340 1.64 -5.40 14.75
C CYS A 340 0.67 -4.67 15.70
N PRO A 341 0.29 -5.33 16.82
CA PRO A 341 -0.73 -4.83 17.73
C PRO A 341 -0.27 -3.53 18.41
N HIS A 342 -1.11 -2.49 18.32
CA HIS A 342 -0.78 -1.17 18.85
C HIS A 342 -0.49 -1.17 20.36
N SER A 343 -1.12 -2.07 21.12
CA SER A 343 -0.91 -2.25 22.56
C SER A 343 0.49 -2.75 22.94
N LEU A 344 1.23 -3.33 21.98
CA LEU A 344 2.59 -3.85 22.17
C LEU A 344 3.64 -3.03 21.40
N LYS A 345 3.24 -1.92 20.75
CA LYS A 345 4.11 -1.15 19.84
C LYS A 345 5.46 -0.77 20.47
N ASP A 346 5.41 -0.28 21.71
CA ASP A 346 6.57 0.25 22.42
C ASP A 346 7.03 -0.66 23.57
N SER A 347 6.45 -1.87 23.69
CA SER A 347 6.69 -2.77 24.82
C SER A 347 8.10 -3.36 24.78
N GLU A 348 8.70 -3.50 25.95
CA GLU A 348 9.97 -4.22 26.08
C GLU A 348 9.78 -5.73 25.84
N PRO A 349 10.82 -6.43 25.36
CA PRO A 349 10.75 -7.85 25.06
C PRO A 349 10.25 -8.72 26.24
N GLU A 350 10.78 -8.50 27.44
CA GLU A 350 10.43 -9.27 28.63
C GLU A 350 9.02 -8.97 29.18
N GLU A 351 8.49 -7.77 28.89
CA GLU A 351 7.12 -7.42 29.21
C GLU A 351 6.14 -8.04 28.21
N ALA A 352 6.53 -8.15 26.93
CA ALA A 352 5.72 -8.80 25.91
C ALA A 352 5.46 -10.27 26.26
N LYS A 353 6.47 -10.99 26.79
CA LYS A 353 6.35 -12.39 27.23
C LYS A 353 5.32 -12.61 28.34
N LYS A 354 5.10 -11.61 29.20
CA LYS A 354 4.21 -11.70 30.36
C LYS A 354 2.75 -11.42 30.01
N ARG A 355 2.50 -10.82 28.85
CA ARG A 355 1.15 -10.47 28.42
C ARG A 355 0.52 -11.65 27.69
N LYS A 356 -0.66 -12.08 28.15
CA LYS A 356 -1.55 -12.92 27.34
C LYS A 356 -2.12 -12.08 26.20
N PHE A 357 -1.44 -12.10 25.07
CA PHE A 357 -1.96 -11.64 23.78
C PHE A 357 -2.11 -12.85 22.84
N SER A 358 -2.22 -12.63 21.53
CA SER A 358 -2.29 -13.73 20.56
C SER A 358 -1.08 -14.66 20.57
N LEU A 359 0.08 -14.19 21.03
CA LEU A 359 1.31 -14.96 21.04
C LEU A 359 1.75 -15.17 22.49
N VAL A 360 1.90 -16.43 22.86
CA VAL A 360 2.31 -16.94 24.18
C VAL A 360 3.75 -17.44 24.04
N PHE A 361 4.54 -17.29 25.11
CA PHE A 361 5.91 -17.80 25.12
C PHE A 361 5.96 -19.02 26.03
N GLY A 362 6.44 -20.15 25.50
CA GLY A 362 6.66 -21.37 26.27
C GLY A 362 7.77 -21.23 27.31
N GLU A 363 7.98 -22.26 28.14
CA GLU A 363 9.02 -22.26 29.18
C GLU A 363 10.44 -22.03 28.59
N ASN A 364 10.66 -22.46 27.35
CA ASN A 364 11.92 -22.29 26.63
C ASN A 364 12.06 -20.90 25.95
N GLY A 365 11.07 -20.02 26.11
CA GLY A 365 11.03 -18.70 25.46
C GLY A 365 10.61 -18.74 23.99
N GLU A 366 10.08 -19.87 23.52
CA GLU A 366 9.63 -20.05 22.14
C GLU A 366 8.26 -19.39 21.90
N PRO A 367 8.10 -18.65 20.80
CA PRO A 367 6.84 -17.99 20.45
C PRO A 367 5.82 -19.02 19.93
N GLN A 368 4.61 -19.00 20.47
CA GLN A 368 3.50 -19.84 20.02
C GLN A 368 2.21 -19.02 19.96
N LEU A 369 1.51 -19.07 18.83
CA LEU A 369 0.16 -18.55 18.68
C LEU A 369 -0.78 -19.38 19.54
N ASP A 370 -1.51 -18.69 20.41
CA ASP A 370 -2.57 -19.28 21.21
C ASP A 370 -3.59 -19.95 20.28
N ARG A 371 -3.76 -21.26 20.44
CA ARG A 371 -4.63 -22.09 19.59
C ARG A 371 -6.11 -21.76 19.76
N ASP A 372 -6.48 -21.12 20.88
CA ASP A 372 -7.84 -20.62 21.12
C ASP A 372 -8.08 -19.22 20.53
N HIS A 373 -7.05 -18.55 20.01
CA HIS A 373 -7.18 -17.20 19.45
C HIS A 373 -7.74 -17.22 18.02
N GLU A 374 -8.56 -16.22 17.67
CA GLU A 374 -9.15 -16.05 16.31
C GLU A 374 -8.13 -16.04 15.16
N TYR A 375 -6.86 -15.74 15.45
CA TYR A 375 -5.81 -15.67 14.45
C TYR A 375 -5.33 -17.06 14.06
N TYR A 376 -5.41 -18.03 14.98
CA TYR A 376 -5.09 -19.41 14.66
C TYR A 376 -6.08 -19.95 13.63
N ALA A 377 -7.38 -19.72 13.86
CA ALA A 377 -8.42 -20.06 12.91
C ALA A 377 -8.22 -19.40 11.54
N LYS A 378 -7.76 -18.14 11.54
CA LYS A 378 -7.44 -17.41 10.31
C LYS A 378 -6.28 -18.04 9.54
N VAL A 379 -5.16 -18.36 10.20
CA VAL A 379 -3.99 -18.97 9.55
C VAL A 379 -4.32 -20.36 9.03
N LEU A 380 -5.04 -21.17 9.81
CA LEU A 380 -5.48 -22.50 9.39
C LEU A 380 -6.40 -22.44 8.17
N GLY A 381 -7.36 -21.53 8.16
CA GLY A 381 -8.23 -21.31 7.00
C GLY A 381 -7.48 -20.81 5.77
N GLN A 382 -6.50 -19.92 5.94
CA GLN A 382 -5.62 -19.48 4.83
C GLN A 382 -4.86 -20.66 4.23
N MET A 383 -4.21 -21.48 5.06
CA MET A 383 -3.50 -22.69 4.61
C MET A 383 -4.43 -23.66 3.88
N ALA A 384 -5.64 -23.89 4.38
CA ALA A 384 -6.63 -24.76 3.74
C ALA A 384 -7.06 -24.25 2.36
N LEU A 385 -7.29 -22.93 2.23
CA LEU A 385 -7.69 -22.31 0.97
C LEU A 385 -6.55 -22.29 -0.05
N THR A 386 -5.31 -22.14 0.39
CA THR A 386 -4.15 -22.08 -0.50
C THR A 386 -3.52 -23.44 -0.79
N GLY A 387 -3.87 -24.47 -0.03
CA GLY A 387 -3.21 -25.78 -0.06
C GLY A 387 -1.80 -25.78 0.54
N CYS A 388 -1.43 -24.72 1.27
CA CYS A 388 -0.14 -24.65 1.95
C CYS A 388 -0.10 -25.62 3.14
N LEU A 389 1.02 -26.32 3.32
CA LEU A 389 1.21 -27.25 4.44
C LEU A 389 1.78 -26.58 5.69
N TRP A 390 2.14 -25.31 5.60
CA TRP A 390 2.66 -24.52 6.70
C TRP A 390 2.34 -23.03 6.52
N GLY A 391 2.45 -22.27 7.61
CA GLY A 391 2.32 -20.83 7.62
C GLY A 391 3.06 -20.18 8.78
N ASP A 392 3.63 -19.01 8.52
CA ASP A 392 4.31 -18.20 9.53
C ASP A 392 3.36 -17.16 10.10
N PHE A 393 3.13 -17.22 11.41
CA PHE A 393 2.43 -16.20 12.16
C PHE A 393 3.45 -15.26 12.82
N VAL A 394 3.41 -13.98 12.45
CA VAL A 394 4.39 -12.98 12.89
C VAL A 394 3.71 -11.94 13.75
N VAL A 395 4.24 -11.70 14.95
CA VAL A 395 3.90 -10.54 15.77
C VAL A 395 5.09 -9.59 15.85
N CYS A 396 4.86 -8.33 15.47
CA CYS A 396 5.90 -7.31 15.37
C CYS A 396 5.62 -6.10 16.29
N SER A 397 6.68 -5.57 16.91
CA SER A 397 6.72 -4.27 17.58
C SER A 397 7.86 -3.41 17.04
N GLU A 398 8.12 -2.24 17.63
CA GLU A 398 9.30 -1.44 17.28
C GLU A 398 10.61 -2.02 17.83
N LYS A 399 10.53 -2.95 18.80
CA LYS A 399 11.68 -3.48 19.56
C LYS A 399 11.84 -4.99 19.49
N TRP A 400 10.88 -5.72 18.97
CA TRP A 400 10.96 -7.16 18.90
C TRP A 400 10.08 -7.75 17.82
N ILE A 401 10.38 -8.99 17.43
CA ILE A 401 9.58 -9.82 16.55
C ILE A 401 9.46 -11.24 17.13
N GLY A 402 8.24 -11.77 17.12
CA GLY A 402 7.96 -13.17 17.43
C GLY A 402 7.40 -13.86 16.20
N ILE A 403 7.97 -14.99 15.82
CA ILE A 403 7.59 -15.75 14.63
C ILE A 403 7.34 -17.20 15.03
N GLU A 404 6.12 -17.69 14.82
CA GLU A 404 5.82 -19.12 14.90
C GLU A 404 5.53 -19.67 13.51
N ARG A 405 6.20 -20.74 13.11
CA ARG A 405 5.76 -21.59 12.01
C ARG A 405 4.74 -22.61 12.48
N ILE A 406 3.56 -22.56 11.88
CA ILE A 406 2.42 -23.42 12.15
C ILE A 406 2.31 -24.42 11.00
N TRP A 407 2.21 -25.70 11.33
CA TRP A 407 1.96 -26.76 10.36
C TRP A 407 0.46 -26.98 10.16
N PHE A 408 0.07 -27.29 8.93
CA PHE A 408 -1.31 -27.56 8.60
C PHE A 408 -1.79 -28.86 9.25
N ASP A 409 -2.78 -28.75 10.14
CA ASP A 409 -3.47 -29.90 10.71
C ASP A 409 -4.82 -30.12 10.00
N ARG A 410 -4.93 -31.26 9.31
CA ARG A 410 -6.13 -31.63 8.57
C ARG A 410 -7.33 -31.86 9.49
N ASN A 411 -7.13 -32.46 10.66
CA ASN A 411 -8.21 -32.78 11.58
C ASN A 411 -8.80 -31.50 12.19
N GLU A 412 -7.93 -30.57 12.59
CA GLU A 412 -8.36 -29.27 13.12
C GLU A 412 -9.11 -28.46 12.05
N TRP A 413 -8.64 -28.50 10.80
CA TRP A 413 -9.34 -27.88 9.68
C TRP A 413 -10.71 -28.50 9.44
N GLU A 414 -10.82 -29.83 9.46
CA GLU A 414 -12.10 -30.52 9.25
C GLU A 414 -13.14 -30.16 10.33
N GLU A 415 -12.73 -30.04 11.59
CA GLU A 415 -13.61 -29.58 12.68
C GLU A 415 -14.04 -28.12 12.52
N MET A 416 -13.14 -27.25 12.08
CA MET A 416 -13.45 -25.85 11.80
C MET A 416 -14.39 -25.70 10.60
N ARG A 417 -14.12 -26.45 9.53
CA ARG A 417 -14.94 -26.48 8.32
C ARG A 417 -16.37 -26.89 8.63
N LYS A 418 -16.60 -27.90 9.47
CA LYS A 418 -17.97 -28.30 9.87
C LYS A 418 -18.78 -27.12 10.43
N LYS A 419 -18.14 -26.29 11.27
CA LYS A 419 -18.79 -25.09 11.86
C LYS A 419 -19.06 -24.01 10.80
N LEU A 420 -18.12 -23.81 9.86
CA LEU A 420 -18.28 -22.86 8.75
C LEU A 420 -19.38 -23.30 7.79
N ASP A 421 -19.41 -24.58 7.41
CA ASP A 421 -20.42 -25.17 6.54
C ASP A 421 -21.81 -25.03 7.19
N ALA A 422 -21.95 -25.39 8.48
CA ALA A 422 -23.20 -25.21 9.21
C ALA A 422 -23.65 -23.73 9.23
N PHE A 423 -22.76 -22.79 9.56
CA PHE A 423 -23.10 -21.37 9.56
C PHE A 423 -23.53 -20.86 8.18
N PHE A 424 -22.79 -21.22 7.13
CA PHE A 424 -23.08 -20.75 5.78
C PHE A 424 -24.40 -21.33 5.25
N PHE A 425 -24.53 -22.67 5.25
CA PHE A 425 -25.67 -23.34 4.63
C PHE A 425 -26.95 -23.28 5.48
N GLU A 426 -26.87 -23.28 6.80
CA GLU A 426 -28.06 -23.31 7.68
C GLU A 426 -28.55 -21.91 8.09
N HIS A 427 -27.70 -20.88 8.01
CA HIS A 427 -28.04 -19.53 8.48
C HIS A 427 -27.83 -18.43 7.45
N MET A 428 -26.64 -18.33 6.87
CA MET A 428 -26.29 -17.22 5.96
C MET A 428 -27.02 -17.33 4.62
N LEU A 429 -26.96 -18.50 3.97
CA LEU A 429 -27.58 -18.73 2.67
C LEU A 429 -29.11 -18.54 2.71
N PRO A 430 -29.87 -19.11 3.68
CA PRO A 430 -31.30 -18.83 3.81
C PRO A 430 -31.61 -17.35 4.09
N HIS A 431 -30.73 -16.62 4.78
CA HIS A 431 -30.92 -15.18 4.99
C HIS A 431 -30.73 -14.37 3.71
N LEU A 432 -29.71 -14.71 2.90
CA LEU A 432 -29.43 -14.05 1.63
C LEU A 432 -30.52 -14.35 0.59
N ALA A 433 -31.02 -15.58 0.52
CA ALA A 433 -32.08 -15.98 -0.41
C ALA A 433 -33.43 -15.29 -0.15
N ARG A 434 -33.63 -14.71 1.05
CA ARG A 434 -34.83 -13.94 1.41
C ARG A 434 -34.74 -12.45 1.04
N ARG A 435 -33.56 -11.94 0.70
CA ARG A 435 -33.36 -10.56 0.24
C ARG A 435 -33.55 -10.48 -1.26
#